data_AF-A0A923IGC4-F1
#
_entry.id   AF-A0A923IGC4-F1
#
_cell.length_a   1.000
_cell.length_b   1.000
_cell.length_c   1.000
_cell.angle_alpha   90.00
_cell.angle_beta   90.00
_cell.angle_gamma   90.00
#
_symmetry.space_group_name_H-M   'P 1'
#
loop_
_entity.id
_entity.type
_entity.pdbx_description
1 polymer ?
#
loop_
_entity_poly.entity_id
_entity_poly.type
_entity_poly.pdbx_seq_one_letter_code
_entity_poly.pdbx_strand_id
1 'polypeptide(L)'
;RDVLAEDLFVTVHLTVTEQNASKIPAILERLAELNVASLSLSEASGTLKLELESARELAAHHHIELVWDLPVPYSQLNPVALELNEVGEHIAGAGRSWLYVEPDGDVLPRQGSNAILGNLLNDPWEQIWLRAREVAPV
;
A
#
# COMPACT_ATOMS: atom_id res chain seq x y z
N ARG A 1 -13.62 -15.10 -15.10
CA ARG A 1 -13.62 -16.21 -14.11
C ARG A 1 -13.63 -15.54 -12.74
N ASP A 2 -14.53 -15.92 -11.86
CA ASP A 2 -14.67 -15.29 -10.53
C ASP A 2 -13.60 -15.84 -9.60
N VAL A 3 -12.65 -15.00 -9.18
CA VAL A 3 -11.54 -15.41 -8.31
C VAL A 3 -11.99 -15.68 -6.88
N LEU A 4 -13.12 -15.11 -6.45
CA LEU A 4 -13.66 -15.33 -5.10
C LEU A 4 -14.34 -16.70 -4.95
N ALA A 5 -14.70 -17.32 -6.08
CA ALA A 5 -15.25 -18.68 -6.09
C ALA A 5 -14.16 -19.76 -6.09
N GLU A 6 -12.90 -19.38 -6.24
CA GLU A 6 -11.74 -20.28 -6.23
C GLU A 6 -11.09 -20.27 -4.83
N ASP A 7 -10.32 -21.30 -4.49
CA ASP A 7 -9.58 -21.37 -3.22
C ASP A 7 -8.29 -20.52 -3.28
N LEU A 8 -8.47 -19.22 -3.46
CA LEU A 8 -7.41 -18.22 -3.50
C LEU A 8 -7.64 -17.21 -2.38
N PHE A 9 -6.58 -16.90 -1.63
CA PHE A 9 -6.61 -15.78 -0.71
C PHE A 9 -6.66 -14.46 -1.49
N VAL A 10 -7.70 -13.66 -1.27
CA VAL A 10 -7.93 -12.40 -1.99
C VAL A 10 -7.94 -11.24 -1.00
N THR A 11 -7.04 -10.28 -1.26
CA THR A 11 -7.07 -8.95 -0.64
C THR A 11 -7.50 -7.92 -1.67
N VAL A 12 -8.53 -7.14 -1.35
CA VAL A 12 -8.92 -5.99 -2.17
C VAL A 12 -8.11 -4.77 -1.71
N HIS A 13 -7.49 -4.04 -2.64
CA HIS A 13 -6.93 -2.72 -2.33
C HIS A 13 -7.88 -1.63 -2.83
N LEU A 14 -8.29 -0.73 -1.93
CA LEU A 14 -9.21 0.36 -2.23
C LEU A 14 -8.56 1.71 -1.88
N THR A 15 -8.33 2.53 -2.91
CA THR A 15 -7.85 3.90 -2.75
C THR A 15 -9.04 4.87 -2.68
N VAL A 16 -9.13 5.62 -1.58
CA VAL A 16 -10.08 6.70 -1.37
C VAL A 16 -9.61 7.94 -2.11
N THR A 17 -10.51 8.52 -2.90
CA THR A 17 -10.32 9.73 -3.67
C THR A 17 -11.51 10.65 -3.50
N GLU A 18 -11.35 11.94 -3.82
CA GLU A 18 -12.45 12.91 -3.75
C GLU A 18 -13.66 12.50 -4.62
N GLN A 19 -13.42 11.76 -5.71
CA GLN A 19 -14.47 11.33 -6.63
C GLN A 19 -15.23 10.09 -6.15
N ASN A 20 -14.65 9.27 -5.27
CA ASN A 20 -15.25 8.03 -4.79
C ASN A 20 -15.60 8.03 -3.29
N ALA A 21 -15.15 9.03 -2.52
CA ALA A 21 -15.35 9.13 -1.07
C ALA A 21 -16.81 8.89 -0.65
N SER A 22 -17.77 9.52 -1.33
CA SER A 22 -19.20 9.36 -1.05
C SER A 22 -19.76 7.97 -1.35
N LYS A 23 -19.04 7.14 -2.11
CA LYS A 23 -19.42 5.78 -2.51
C LYS A 23 -18.74 4.70 -1.67
N ILE A 24 -17.72 5.06 -0.88
CA ILE A 24 -16.95 4.11 -0.07
C ILE A 24 -17.87 3.24 0.80
N PRO A 25 -18.93 3.77 1.46
CA PRO A 25 -19.80 2.92 2.26
C PRO A 25 -20.49 1.82 1.47
N ALA A 26 -21.07 2.16 0.30
CA ALA A 26 -21.72 1.18 -0.57
C ALA A 26 -20.73 0.18 -1.17
N ILE A 27 -19.48 0.60 -1.42
CA ILE A 27 -18.42 -0.30 -1.88
C ILE A 27 -18.09 -1.32 -0.79
N LEU A 28 -17.91 -0.89 0.46
CA LEU A 28 -17.58 -1.77 1.58
C LEU A 28 -18.71 -2.75 1.89
N GLU A 29 -19.97 -2.29 1.86
CA GLU A 29 -21.14 -3.17 1.96
C GLU A 29 -21.13 -4.23 0.86
N ARG A 30 -20.85 -3.84 -0.39
CA ARG A 30 -20.75 -4.78 -1.50
C ARG A 30 -19.60 -5.78 -1.34
N LEU A 31 -18.45 -5.36 -0.81
CA LEU A 31 -17.32 -6.26 -0.54
C LEU A 31 -17.70 -7.29 0.55
N ALA A 32 -18.46 -6.86 1.57
CA ALA A 32 -18.97 -7.75 2.61
C ALA A 32 -19.96 -8.79 2.05
N GLU A 33 -20.90 -8.38 1.19
CA GLU A 33 -21.82 -9.30 0.49
C GLU A 33 -21.09 -10.36 -0.35
N LEU A 34 -19.94 -9.98 -0.92
CA LEU A 34 -19.08 -10.86 -1.70
C LEU A 34 -18.18 -11.76 -0.83
N ASN A 35 -18.28 -11.66 0.50
CA ASN A 35 -17.44 -12.37 1.48
C ASN A 35 -15.94 -12.10 1.31
N VAL A 36 -15.58 -10.86 0.94
CA VAL A 36 -14.18 -10.44 0.93
C VAL A 36 -13.68 -10.39 2.38
N ALA A 37 -12.68 -11.21 2.68
CA ALA A 37 -12.14 -11.33 4.03
C ALA A 37 -11.04 -10.32 4.34
N SER A 38 -10.33 -9.81 3.31
CA SER A 38 -9.13 -8.98 3.47
C SER A 38 -9.20 -7.71 2.62
N LEU A 39 -8.90 -6.57 3.23
CA LEU A 39 -8.94 -5.25 2.62
C LEU A 39 -7.69 -4.44 2.97
N SER A 40 -7.14 -3.74 1.99
CA SER A 40 -6.12 -2.72 2.17
C SER A 40 -6.68 -1.37 1.74
N LEU A 41 -6.43 -0.33 2.55
CA LEU A 41 -6.95 1.02 2.31
C LEU A 41 -5.80 2.02 2.12
N SER A 42 -6.01 2.98 1.22
CA SER A 42 -5.14 4.14 1.05
C SER A 42 -5.94 5.38 0.66
N GLU A 43 -5.37 6.57 0.78
CA GLU A 43 -5.91 7.79 0.18
C GLU A 43 -4.96 8.36 -0.90
N ALA A 44 -5.50 9.21 -1.77
CA ALA A 44 -4.77 9.74 -2.93
C ALA A 44 -4.09 11.11 -2.70
N SER A 45 -4.60 11.96 -1.79
CA SER A 45 -4.24 13.40 -1.75
C SER A 45 -3.70 13.91 -0.42
N GLY A 46 -3.79 13.15 0.67
CA GLY A 46 -3.36 13.59 2.01
C GLY A 46 -4.40 14.49 2.70
N THR A 47 -5.56 14.68 2.08
CA THR A 47 -6.65 15.55 2.55
C THR A 47 -7.89 14.76 2.94
N LEU A 48 -7.90 13.45 2.72
CA LEU A 48 -9.05 12.55 2.90
C LEU A 48 -8.88 11.67 4.13
N LYS A 49 -8.13 12.15 5.14
CA LYS A 49 -7.86 11.40 6.35
C LYS A 49 -9.15 10.97 7.04
N LEU A 50 -10.13 11.88 7.18
CA LEU A 50 -11.39 11.57 7.86
C LEU A 50 -12.22 10.51 7.11
N GLU A 51 -12.24 10.57 5.78
CA GLU A 51 -12.89 9.60 4.94
C GLU A 51 -12.20 8.23 5.02
N LEU A 52 -10.87 8.22 5.07
CA LEU A 52 -10.08 7.00 5.24
C LEU A 52 -10.31 6.35 6.61
N GLU A 53 -10.40 7.16 7.68
CA GLU A 53 -10.74 6.69 9.02
C GLU A 53 -12.16 6.09 9.06
N SER A 54 -13.13 6.78 8.47
CA SER A 54 -14.50 6.27 8.38
C SER A 54 -14.58 4.96 7.56
N ALA A 55 -13.80 4.85 6.49
CA ALA A 55 -13.69 3.62 5.70
C ALA A 55 -13.11 2.46 6.52
N ARG A 56 -12.09 2.72 7.34
CA ARG A 56 -11.51 1.74 8.26
C ARG A 56 -12.54 1.24 9.28
N GLU A 57 -13.27 2.15 9.92
CA GLU A 57 -14.31 1.80 10.91
C GLU A 57 -15.40 0.95 10.27
N LEU A 58 -15.82 1.28 9.05
CA LEU A 58 -16.85 0.54 8.34
C LEU A 58 -16.36 -0.85 7.88
N ALA A 59 -15.10 -0.99 7.48
CA ALA A 59 -14.51 -2.29 7.20
C ALA A 59 -14.54 -3.20 8.44
N ALA A 60 -14.17 -2.64 9.61
CA ALA A 60 -14.23 -3.36 10.89
C ALA A 60 -15.67 -3.75 11.27
N HIS A 61 -16.66 -2.87 11.02
CA HIS A 61 -18.08 -3.17 11.24
C HIS A 61 -18.56 -4.36 10.40
N HIS A 62 -18.07 -4.50 9.17
CA HIS A 62 -18.38 -5.63 8.28
C HIS A 62 -17.50 -6.86 8.49
N HIS A 63 -16.63 -6.87 9.52
CA HIS A 63 -15.68 -7.95 9.79
C HIS A 63 -14.69 -8.22 8.65
N ILE A 64 -14.37 -7.21 7.85
CA ILE A 64 -13.34 -7.29 6.83
C ILE A 64 -12.00 -6.95 7.49
N GLU A 65 -11.04 -7.88 7.43
CA GLU A 65 -9.72 -7.69 8.04
C GLU A 65 -8.92 -6.62 7.28
N LEU A 66 -8.42 -5.63 8.02
CA LEU A 66 -7.56 -4.60 7.45
C LEU A 66 -6.11 -5.09 7.39
N VAL A 67 -5.55 -5.16 6.19
CA VAL A 67 -4.14 -5.47 5.91
C VAL A 67 -3.42 -4.22 5.43
N TRP A 68 -2.42 -3.81 6.20
CA TRP A 68 -1.63 -2.60 5.96
C TRP A 68 -0.19 -2.90 5.54
N ASP A 69 0.31 -4.10 5.87
CA ASP A 69 1.66 -4.61 5.64
C ASP A 69 1.74 -5.44 4.35
N LEU A 70 1.14 -4.94 3.27
CA LEU A 70 1.31 -5.59 1.98
C LEU A 70 2.81 -5.65 1.60
N PRO A 71 3.27 -6.73 0.91
CA PRO A 71 4.68 -6.95 0.62
C PRO A 71 5.40 -5.76 -0.01
N VAL A 72 4.65 -4.90 -0.71
CA VAL A 72 5.05 -3.55 -1.04
C VAL A 72 3.87 -2.62 -0.74
N PRO A 73 4.00 -1.65 0.17
CA PRO A 73 2.91 -0.72 0.43
C PRO A 73 2.67 0.14 -0.82
N TYR A 74 1.45 0.08 -1.36
CA TYR A 74 1.04 0.87 -2.53
C TYR A 74 1.06 2.38 -2.27
N SER A 75 0.86 2.78 -1.01
CA SER A 75 0.82 4.19 -0.60
C SER A 75 1.38 4.40 0.81
N GLN A 76 2.04 5.54 1.01
CA GLN A 76 2.41 6.04 2.34
C GLN A 76 1.20 6.65 3.07
N LEU A 77 0.10 6.87 2.37
CA LEU A 77 -1.15 7.40 2.92
C LEU A 77 -2.11 6.25 3.17
N ASN A 78 -1.72 5.34 4.05
CA ASN A 78 -2.57 4.25 4.55
C ASN A 78 -2.89 4.49 6.03
N PRO A 79 -3.94 3.85 6.59
CA PRO A 79 -4.39 4.15 7.95
C PRO A 79 -3.28 4.08 9.01
N VAL A 80 -2.46 3.03 9.00
CA VAL A 80 -1.39 2.82 9.99
C VAL A 80 -0.29 3.88 9.86
N ALA A 81 0.15 4.18 8.63
CA ALA A 81 1.17 5.20 8.41
C ALA A 81 0.70 6.59 8.87
N LEU A 82 -0.57 6.93 8.66
CA LEU A 82 -1.13 8.21 9.12
C LEU A 82 -1.21 8.31 10.64
N GLU A 83 -1.54 7.22 11.35
CA GLU A 83 -1.53 7.19 12.81
C GLU A 83 -0.12 7.30 13.40
N LEU A 84 0.84 6.55 12.84
CA LEU A 84 2.25 6.58 13.27
C LEU A 84 2.90 7.95 13.07
N ASN A 85 2.53 8.67 12.01
CA ASN A 85 3.00 10.03 11.76
C ASN A 85 2.54 11.03 12.84
N GLU A 86 1.37 10.84 13.44
CA GLU A 86 0.87 11.75 14.49
C GLU A 86 1.65 11.63 15.81
N VAL A 87 2.18 10.43 16.08
CA VAL A 87 3.02 10.17 17.26
C VAL A 87 4.52 10.35 17.00
N GLY A 88 4.89 10.74 15.78
CA GLY A 88 6.28 11.01 15.38
C GLY A 88 7.12 9.74 15.14
N GLU A 89 6.48 8.58 15.00
CA GLU A 89 7.15 7.29 14.83
C GLU A 89 7.09 6.82 13.37
N HIS A 90 7.84 7.47 12.47
CA HIS A 90 7.89 7.07 11.06
C HIS A 90 9.19 6.33 10.73
N ILE A 91 9.11 5.04 10.38
CA ILE A 91 10.23 4.28 9.83
C ILE A 91 10.04 4.12 8.32
N ALA A 92 10.89 4.79 7.53
CA ALA A 92 10.90 4.62 6.08
C ALA A 92 11.52 3.28 5.68
N GLY A 93 10.70 2.35 5.18
CA GLY A 93 11.18 1.04 4.72
C GLY A 93 11.66 0.99 3.26
N ALA A 94 11.33 1.99 2.43
CA ALA A 94 11.77 2.06 1.04
C ALA A 94 13.31 2.18 0.96
N GLY A 95 13.97 1.25 0.24
CA GLY A 95 15.43 1.18 0.18
C GLY A 95 16.10 0.55 1.41
N ARG A 96 15.33 0.12 2.42
CA ARG A 96 15.81 -0.55 3.65
C ARG A 96 15.22 -1.94 3.82
N SER A 97 13.89 -2.02 3.78
CA SER A 97 13.13 -3.26 3.97
C SER A 97 12.62 -3.83 2.65
N TRP A 98 12.39 -2.97 1.64
CA TRP A 98 11.98 -3.39 0.30
C TRP A 98 12.63 -2.54 -0.79
N LEU A 99 12.62 -3.11 -2.00
CA LEU A 99 13.00 -2.47 -3.26
C LEU A 99 11.93 -2.78 -4.29
N TYR A 100 11.83 -1.94 -5.32
CA TYR A 100 10.92 -2.11 -6.43
C TYR A 100 11.72 -2.36 -7.70
N VAL A 101 11.39 -3.42 -8.45
CA VAL A 101 12.09 -3.78 -9.69
C VAL A 101 11.13 -3.56 -10.85
N GLU A 102 11.54 -2.73 -11.81
CA GLU A 102 10.78 -2.45 -13.02
C GLU A 102 10.94 -3.57 -14.06
N PRO A 103 10.02 -3.69 -15.04
CA PRO A 103 10.07 -4.75 -16.04
C PRO A 103 11.35 -4.80 -16.88
N ASP A 104 12.08 -3.69 -16.99
CA ASP A 104 13.38 -3.58 -17.68
C ASP A 104 14.59 -3.88 -16.77
N GLY A 105 14.32 -4.20 -15.51
CA GLY A 105 15.32 -4.55 -14.50
C GLY A 105 15.78 -3.38 -13.64
N ASP A 106 15.33 -2.14 -13.89
CA ASP A 106 15.72 -1.01 -13.05
C ASP A 106 15.20 -1.18 -11.62
N VAL A 107 16.08 -0.93 -10.65
CA VAL A 107 15.80 -1.07 -9.22
C VAL A 107 15.60 0.30 -8.61
N LEU A 108 14.44 0.51 -8.01
CA LEU A 108 14.01 1.74 -7.35
C LEU A 108 13.81 1.49 -5.84
N PRO A 109 13.90 2.52 -4.99
CA PRO A 109 13.60 2.37 -3.56
C PRO A 109 12.11 2.08 -3.29
N ARG A 110 11.22 2.55 -4.18
CA ARG A 110 9.77 2.32 -4.14
C ARG A 110 9.15 2.55 -5.53
N GLN A 111 7.93 2.08 -5.71
CA GLN A 111 7.13 2.37 -6.90
C GLN A 111 6.98 3.88 -7.11
N GLY A 112 7.15 4.34 -8.35
CA GLY A 112 7.01 5.76 -8.73
C GLY A 112 8.15 6.67 -8.26
N SER A 113 9.25 6.12 -7.74
CA SER A 113 10.46 6.89 -7.45
C SER A 113 11.26 7.16 -8.73
N ASN A 114 11.81 8.37 -8.89
CA ASN A 114 12.69 8.68 -10.01
C ASN A 114 14.17 8.34 -9.73
N ALA A 115 14.46 7.73 -8.58
CA ALA A 115 15.82 7.39 -8.15
C ALA A 115 16.16 5.94 -8.55
N ILE A 116 16.91 5.79 -9.65
CA ILE A 116 17.44 4.49 -10.09
C ILE A 116 18.66 4.12 -9.25
N LEU A 117 18.59 2.99 -8.56
CA LEU A 117 19.65 2.44 -7.70
C LEU A 117 20.61 1.53 -8.48
N GLY A 118 20.21 1.12 -9.67
CA GLY A 118 20.95 0.25 -10.59
C GLY A 118 19.98 -0.65 -11.36
N ASN A 119 20.50 -1.60 -12.12
CA ASN A 119 19.70 -2.53 -12.90
C ASN A 119 20.03 -3.98 -12.52
N LEU A 120 19.02 -4.75 -12.09
CA LEU A 120 19.18 -6.10 -11.55
C LEU A 120 19.74 -7.11 -12.57
N LEU A 121 19.64 -6.81 -13.87
CA LEU A 121 20.15 -7.68 -14.94
C LEU A 121 21.64 -7.45 -15.23
N ASN A 122 22.15 -6.25 -14.93
CA ASN A 122 23.46 -5.80 -15.41
C ASN A 122 24.43 -5.40 -14.28
N ASP A 123 23.91 -4.96 -13.14
CA ASP A 123 24.73 -4.46 -12.04
C ASP A 123 24.87 -5.51 -10.93
N PRO A 124 26.04 -5.59 -10.25
CA PRO A 124 26.19 -6.39 -9.05
C PRO A 124 25.22 -5.97 -7.94
N TRP A 125 24.61 -6.95 -7.27
CA TRP A 125 23.67 -6.71 -6.18
C TRP A 125 24.25 -5.83 -5.07
N GLU A 126 25.52 -6.04 -4.70
CA GLU A 126 26.20 -5.29 -3.64
C GLU A 126 26.22 -3.78 -3.94
N GLN A 127 26.33 -3.40 -5.21
CA GLN A 127 26.32 -2.01 -5.64
C GLN A 127 24.92 -1.41 -5.53
N ILE A 128 23.90 -2.14 -5.99
CA ILE A 128 22.49 -1.75 -5.88
C ILE A 128 22.11 -1.57 -4.40
N TRP A 129 22.48 -2.53 -3.56
CA TRP A 129 22.20 -2.52 -2.13
C TRP A 129 22.90 -1.39 -1.38
N LEU A 130 24.16 -1.08 -1.73
CA LEU A 130 24.87 0.05 -1.14
C LEU A 130 24.13 1.38 -1.44
N ARG A 131 23.73 1.60 -2.69
CA ARG A 131 22.98 2.80 -3.09
C ARG A 131 21.60 2.88 -2.43
N ALA A 132 20.92 1.74 -2.27
CA ALA A 132 19.63 1.70 -1.58
C ALA A 132 19.73 2.28 -0.15
N ARG A 133 20.81 1.96 0.56
CA ARG A 133 21.07 2.44 1.93
C ARG A 133 21.42 3.93 2.00
N GLU A 134 21.93 4.51 0.92
CA GLU A 134 22.23 5.95 0.83
C GLU A 134 20.98 6.79 0.56
N VAL A 135 20.01 6.25 -0.18
CA VAL A 135 18.79 6.96 -0.61
C VAL A 135 17.64 6.82 0.40
N ALA A 136 17.67 5.83 1.29
CA ALA A 136 16.58 5.58 2.22
C ALA A 136 16.42 6.72 3.26
N PRO A 137 15.17 7.18 3.48
CA PRO A 137 14.71 7.93 4.63
C PRO A 137 15.57 7.80 5.88
N VAL A 138 16.20 8.83 6.47
CA VAL A 138 16.65 8.65 7.87
C VAL A 138 15.42 8.46 8.74
#